data_AF-A0A1X4I0X6-F1
#
_entry.id   AF-A0A1X4I0X6-F1
#
_cell.length_a   1.000
_cell.length_b   1.000
_cell.length_c   1.000
_cell.angle_alpha   90.00
_cell.angle_beta   90.00
_cell.angle_gamma   90.00
#
_symmetry.space_group_name_H-M   'P 1'
#
loop_
_entity.id
_entity.type
_entity.pdbx_description
1 polymer ?
#
loop_
_entity_poly.entity_id
_entity_poly.type
_entity_poly.pdbx_seq_one_letter_code
_entity_poly.pdbx_strand_id
1 'polypeptide(L)' 'PPTRPTIGPPRPDPDHHTTPVAFPYPDGCGSWQQADVRTARDRLGWRPRINLEESLADIWMEAACRI' A
#
# COMPACT_ATOMS: atom_id res chain seq x y z
N PRO A 1 19.06 -30.35 -6.90
CA PRO A 1 18.58 -29.56 -5.73
C PRO A 1 18.48 -28.06 -6.06
N PRO A 2 17.28 -27.43 -5.98
CA PRO A 2 17.13 -26.02 -6.34
C PRO A 2 17.54 -25.11 -5.17
N THR A 3 18.43 -24.16 -5.46
CA THR A 3 18.88 -23.14 -4.50
C THR A 3 17.92 -21.94 -4.50
N ARG A 4 17.47 -21.57 -3.30
CA ARG A 4 16.55 -20.48 -2.99
C ARG A 4 17.20 -19.11 -3.26
N PRO A 5 16.55 -18.15 -3.96
CA PRO A 5 17.07 -16.79 -4.02
C PRO A 5 16.79 -16.08 -2.69
N THR A 6 17.87 -15.66 -2.01
CA THR A 6 17.83 -14.73 -0.87
C THR A 6 17.36 -13.37 -1.37
N ILE A 7 16.16 -12.96 -0.95
CA ILE A 7 15.65 -11.60 -1.16
C ILE A 7 16.22 -10.73 -0.04
N GLY A 8 17.28 -10.00 -0.36
CA GLY A 8 17.80 -8.89 0.44
C GLY A 8 18.03 -7.70 -0.49
N PRO A 9 17.80 -6.45 -0.05
CA PRO A 9 17.97 -5.27 -0.89
C PRO A 9 19.46 -5.05 -1.22
N PRO A 10 19.83 -4.77 -2.49
CA PRO A 10 21.18 -4.34 -2.84
C PRO A 10 21.43 -2.90 -2.35
N ARG A 11 22.64 -2.66 -1.82
CA ARG A 11 23.16 -1.37 -1.33
C ARG A 11 23.38 -0.37 -2.50
N PRO A 12 23.40 0.96 -2.25
CA PRO A 12 23.19 1.98 -3.28
C PRO A 12 24.49 2.58 -3.86
N ASP A 13 24.26 3.42 -4.89
CA ASP A 13 25.07 4.48 -5.53
C ASP A 13 25.86 4.12 -6.82
N PRO A 14 26.03 5.07 -7.79
CA PRO A 14 26.09 6.53 -7.61
C PRO A 14 25.29 7.43 -8.59
N ASP A 15 24.89 8.61 -8.09
CA ASP A 15 24.86 9.92 -8.77
C ASP A 15 24.12 10.08 -10.13
N HIS A 16 22.83 10.43 -10.10
CA HIS A 16 22.35 11.74 -10.64
C HIS A 16 20.85 11.96 -10.41
N HIS A 17 20.61 13.11 -9.80
CA HIS A 17 19.36 13.58 -9.22
C HIS A 17 18.46 14.22 -10.29
N THR A 18 17.31 13.62 -10.57
CA THR A 18 16.10 14.38 -10.92
C THR A 18 14.94 13.70 -10.23
N THR A 19 14.87 14.01 -8.95
CA THR A 19 13.82 13.62 -8.03
C THR A 19 12.75 14.71 -8.04
N PRO A 20 11.45 14.41 -8.11
CA PRO A 20 10.58 14.94 -7.09
C PRO A 20 10.78 14.01 -5.89
N VAL A 21 11.73 14.36 -5.00
CA VAL A 21 11.65 13.86 -3.63
C VAL A 21 10.49 14.66 -3.05
N ALA A 22 9.26 14.21 -3.34
CA ALA A 22 8.16 14.49 -2.44
C ALA A 22 8.53 13.74 -1.17
N PHE A 23 9.24 14.41 -0.28
CA PHE A 23 9.35 14.00 1.12
C PHE A 23 7.94 13.61 1.55
N PRO A 24 7.68 12.37 1.98
CA PRO A 24 6.34 11.96 2.31
C PRO A 24 5.91 12.54 3.66
N TYR A 25 6.45 13.67 4.11
CA TYR A 25 5.68 14.89 4.38
C TYR A 25 6.51 16.00 5.05
N PRO A 26 6.29 17.27 4.68
CA PRO A 26 6.46 18.40 5.60
C PRO A 26 5.15 18.80 6.33
N ASP A 27 3.97 18.36 5.84
CA ASP A 27 2.64 18.78 6.33
C ASP A 27 1.75 17.60 6.81
N GLY A 28 2.36 16.42 6.98
CA GLY A 28 1.79 15.19 7.55
C GLY A 28 0.83 14.36 6.69
N CYS A 29 0.25 14.88 5.61
CA CYS A 29 -0.62 14.11 4.73
C CYS A 29 -0.60 14.67 3.31
N GLY A 30 -0.88 13.84 2.33
CA GLY A 30 -0.72 14.21 0.93
C GLY A 30 -1.10 13.04 0.07
N SER A 31 -0.62 13.06 -1.18
CA SER A 31 -1.43 12.49 -2.26
C SER A 31 -1.90 11.08 -1.94
N TRP A 32 -3.22 10.91 -1.88
CA TRP A 32 -3.88 9.64 -1.71
C TRP A 32 -3.31 8.63 -2.69
N GLN A 33 -2.98 7.45 -2.17
CA GLN A 33 -2.44 6.36 -2.98
C GLN A 33 -3.45 5.24 -3.10
N GLN A 34 -3.56 4.69 -4.32
CA GLN A 34 -4.43 3.57 -4.62
C GLN A 34 -3.60 2.30 -4.79
N ALA A 35 -4.03 1.21 -4.15
CA ALA A 35 -3.36 -0.08 -4.28
C ALA A 35 -3.62 -0.72 -5.66
N ASP A 36 -2.55 -1.20 -6.30
CA ASP A 36 -2.67 -2.08 -7.47
C ASP A 36 -2.91 -3.52 -7.02
N VAL A 37 -4.10 -4.04 -7.31
CA VAL A 37 -4.54 -5.37 -6.89
C VAL A 37 -4.42 -6.44 -7.98
N ARG A 38 -3.88 -6.10 -9.15
CA ARG A 38 -3.81 -7.02 -10.31
C ARG A 38 -3.04 -8.30 -9.96
N THR A 39 -1.89 -8.20 -9.30
CA THR A 39 -1.09 -9.38 -8.95
C THR A 39 -1.81 -10.33 -7.99
N ALA A 40 -2.44 -9.79 -6.94
CA ALA A 40 -3.18 -10.61 -5.98
C ALA A 40 -4.39 -11.28 -6.65
N ARG A 41 -5.10 -10.54 -7.50
CA ARG A 41 -6.22 -11.05 -8.29
C ARG A 41 -5.80 -12.20 -9.20
N ASP A 42 -4.75 -12.00 -9.98
CA ASP A 42 -4.39 -12.93 -11.05
C ASP A 42 -3.69 -14.18 -10.50
N ARG A 43 -2.97 -14.07 -9.37
CA ARG A 43 -2.25 -15.20 -8.76
C ARG A 43 -3.02 -15.94 -7.67
N LEU A 44 -3.88 -15.24 -6.94
CA LEU A 44 -4.57 -15.80 -5.77
C LEU A 44 -6.10 -15.86 -5.95
N GLY A 45 -6.62 -15.39 -7.09
CA GLY A 45 -8.06 -15.22 -7.28
C GLY A 45 -8.66 -14.17 -6.34
N TRP A 46 -7.83 -13.35 -5.68
CA TRP A 46 -8.29 -12.42 -4.66
C TRP A 46 -9.15 -11.30 -5.26
N ARG A 47 -10.23 -10.96 -4.56
CA ARG A 47 -11.16 -9.89 -4.91
C ARG A 47 -11.65 -9.21 -3.62
N PRO A 48 -11.80 -7.87 -3.59
CA PRO A 48 -12.54 -7.23 -2.52
C PRO A 48 -13.99 -7.70 -2.56
N ARG A 49 -14.52 -8.08 -1.40
CA ARG A 49 -15.86 -8.69 -1.27
C ARG A 49 -16.89 -7.73 -0.68
N ILE A 50 -16.42 -6.75 0.09
CA ILE A 50 -17.23 -5.75 0.78
C ILE A 50 -17.06 -4.43 0.06
N ASN A 51 -18.16 -3.74 -0.21
CA ASN A 51 -18.12 -2.43 -0.87
C ASN A 51 -17.75 -1.32 0.12
N LEU A 52 -17.61 -0.10 -0.40
CA LEU A 52 -17.21 1.03 0.43
C LEU A 52 -18.31 1.39 1.43
N GLU A 53 -19.56 1.36 1.00
CA GLU A 53 -20.72 1.77 1.80
C GLU A 53 -20.88 0.88 3.05
N GLU A 54 -20.76 -0.44 2.89
CA GLU A 54 -20.79 -1.42 3.98
C GLU A 54 -19.56 -1.26 4.89
N SER A 55 -18.36 -1.09 4.32
CA SER A 55 -17.13 -0.85 5.10
C SER A 55 -17.23 0.44 5.94
N LEU A 56 -17.84 1.51 5.40
CA LEU A 56 -18.05 2.76 6.11
C LEU A 56 -19.09 2.62 7.21
N ALA A 57 -20.15 1.84 7.00
CA ALA A 57 -21.15 1.54 8.03
C ALA A 57 -20.52 0.82 9.22
N ASP A 58 -19.65 -0.17 8.96
CA ASP A 58 -18.92 -0.90 9.99
C ASP A 58 -18.00 0.03 10.79
N ILE A 59 -17.20 0.85 10.11
CA ILE A 59 -16.31 1.82 10.77
C ILE A 59 -17.10 2.83 11.59
N TRP A 60 -18.20 3.36 11.04
CA TRP A 60 -19.01 4.36 11.73
C TRP A 60 -19.59 3.77 13.01
N MET A 61 -20.17 2.58 12.96
CA MET A 61 -20.70 1.89 14.14
C MET A 61 -19.61 1.63 15.17
N GLU A 62 -18.44 1.15 14.74
CA GLU A 62 -17.28 0.88 15.59
C GLU A 62 -16.66 2.15 16.22
N ALA A 63 -16.62 3.26 15.49
CA ALA A 63 -16.00 4.51 15.92
C ALA A 63 -16.98 5.37 16.74
N ALA A 64 -18.26 5.37 16.38
CA ALA A 64 -19.31 6.09 17.12
C ALA A 64 -19.52 5.53 18.53
N CYS A 65 -19.21 4.25 18.77
CA CYS A 65 -19.29 3.63 20.10
C CYS A 65 -18.03 3.85 20.97
N ARG A 66 -16.99 4.54 20.46
CA ARG A 66 -15.73 4.81 21.18
C ARG A 66 -15.62 6.26 21.70
N ILE A 67 -16.76 6.92 21.92
CA ILE A 67 -16.86 8.28 22.49
C ILE A 67 -17.40 8.21 23.92
#